data_AF-A0A940LBG3-F1
#
_entry.id   AF-A0A940LBG3-F1
#
_cell.length_a   1.000
_cell.length_b   1.000
_cell.length_c   1.000
_cell.angle_alpha   90.00
_cell.angle_beta   90.00
_cell.angle_gamma   90.00
#
_symmetry.space_group_name_H-M   'P 1'
#
loop_
_entity.id
_entity.type
_entity.pdbx_description
1 polymer ?
#
loop_
_entity_poly.entity_id
_entity_poly.type
_entity_poly.pdbx_seq_one_letter_code
_entity_poly.pdbx_strand_id
1 'polypeptide(L)'
;MKKVYNILTSTLIGIILLSVFSNWVYDKVKDIPVLSWIAKVFVWIRAGLNYEVRIWIVLLVLFLLISILGFIGISKSNSSPTFLNWKSGVLEKWKWSWEWTMKSGGWDVTRLTAHCPTDDTHMIPQKSIYGDQYYCPRCKTNYEVAIGKHFESKEDIHALILDEARRMSQPKINS
;
A
#
# COMPACT_ATOMS: atom_id res chain seq x y z
N MET A 1 -36.32 44.52 26.00
CA MET A 1 -37.74 44.17 25.76
C MET A 1 -38.16 44.24 24.28
N LYS A 2 -37.90 45.33 23.53
CA LYS A 2 -38.30 45.44 22.10
C LYS A 2 -37.77 44.33 21.16
N LYS A 3 -36.54 43.83 21.38
CA LYS A 3 -35.96 42.73 20.59
C LYS A 3 -36.71 41.39 20.76
N VAL A 4 -37.20 41.10 21.97
CA VAL A 4 -37.90 39.83 22.25
C VAL A 4 -39.31 39.85 21.63
N TYR A 5 -39.98 41.01 21.66
CA TYR A 5 -41.29 41.19 21.02
C TYR A 5 -41.22 40.98 19.50
N ASN A 6 -40.20 41.50 18.82
CA ASN A 6 -40.04 41.33 17.37
C ASN A 6 -39.71 39.90 16.93
N ILE A 7 -39.08 39.10 17.81
CA ILE A 7 -38.79 37.68 17.54
C ILE A 7 -40.04 36.82 17.77
N LEU A 8 -40.85 37.14 18.78
CA LEU A 8 -42.10 36.43 19.05
C LEU A 8 -43.17 36.72 17.97
N THR A 9 -43.23 37.94 17.45
CA THR A 9 -44.17 38.27 16.36
C THR A 9 -43.75 37.65 15.03
N SER A 10 -42.46 37.59 14.69
CA SER A 10 -41.99 36.97 13.44
C SER A 10 -42.17 35.45 13.43
N THR A 11 -41.99 34.79 14.58
CA THR A 11 -42.20 33.34 14.71
C THR A 11 -43.67 32.96 14.63
N LEU A 12 -44.57 33.73 15.25
CA LEU A 12 -46.02 33.51 15.14
C LEU A 12 -46.53 33.71 13.71
N ILE A 13 -46.07 34.76 13.02
CA ILE A 13 -46.42 35.01 11.61
C ILE A 13 -45.90 33.87 10.72
N GLY A 14 -44.70 33.36 10.99
CA GLY A 14 -44.11 32.23 10.28
C GLY A 14 -44.92 30.93 10.43
N ILE A 15 -45.38 30.62 11.64
CA ILE A 15 -46.20 29.43 11.92
C ILE A 15 -47.56 29.50 11.21
N ILE A 16 -48.20 30.68 11.23
CA ILE A 16 -49.49 30.87 10.57
C ILE A 16 -49.33 30.74 9.04
N LEU A 17 -48.31 31.38 8.45
CA LEU A 17 -48.03 31.26 7.03
C LEU A 17 -47.70 29.82 6.61
N LEU A 18 -46.94 29.09 7.42
CA LEU A 18 -46.62 27.69 7.14
C LEU A 18 -47.88 26.82 7.18
N SER A 19 -48.79 27.04 8.13
CA SER A 19 -50.04 26.28 8.23
C SER A 19 -50.99 26.52 7.06
N VAL A 20 -51.12 27.79 6.62
CA VAL A 20 -51.95 28.16 5.46
C VAL A 20 -51.35 27.63 4.16
N PHE A 21 -50.02 27.73 4.00
CA PHE A 21 -49.33 27.20 2.83
C PHE A 21 -49.42 25.67 2.77
N SER A 22 -49.29 24.99 3.92
CA SER A 22 -49.42 23.53 3.99
C SER A 22 -50.81 23.05 3.61
N ASN A 23 -51.87 23.74 4.07
CA ASN A 23 -53.25 23.40 3.69
C ASN A 23 -53.52 23.67 2.21
N TRP A 24 -53.01 24.77 1.67
CA TRP A 24 -53.15 25.09 0.24
C TRP A 24 -52.44 24.07 -0.66
N VAL A 25 -51.24 23.63 -0.28
CA VAL A 25 -50.51 22.56 -0.97
C VAL A 25 -51.26 21.22 -0.82
N TYR A 26 -51.76 20.89 0.37
CA TYR A 26 -52.50 19.66 0.62
C TYR A 26 -53.76 19.56 -0.26
N ASP A 27 -54.55 20.63 -0.34
CA ASP A 27 -55.75 20.67 -1.17
C ASP A 27 -55.42 20.57 -2.67
N LYS A 28 -54.31 21.15 -3.13
CA LYS A 28 -53.85 21.03 -4.53
C LYS A 28 -53.27 19.67 -4.89
N VAL A 29 -52.71 18.96 -3.92
CA VAL A 29 -52.05 17.65 -4.12
C VAL A 29 -53.07 16.50 -3.99
N LYS A 30 -54.07 16.64 -3.12
CA LYS A 30 -55.15 15.65 -2.91
C LYS A 30 -55.96 15.34 -4.17
N ASP A 31 -56.20 16.34 -5.01
CA ASP A 31 -57.06 16.19 -6.20
C ASP A 31 -56.33 15.57 -7.41
N ILE A 32 -55.04 15.22 -7.27
CA ILE A 32 -54.26 14.59 -8.34
C ILE A 32 -54.37 13.06 -8.21
N PRO A 33 -55.08 12.36 -9.10
CA PRO A 33 -55.33 10.91 -9.00
C PRO A 33 -54.05 10.05 -8.99
N VAL A 34 -52.95 10.58 -9.54
CA VAL A 34 -51.63 9.93 -9.59
C VAL A 34 -51.02 9.73 -8.19
N LEU A 35 -51.28 10.64 -7.24
CA LEU A 35 -50.75 10.55 -5.88
C LEU A 35 -51.44 9.45 -5.05
N SER A 36 -52.71 9.15 -5.33
CA SER A 36 -53.42 8.03 -4.69
C SER A 36 -52.84 6.67 -5.11
N TRP A 37 -52.39 6.56 -6.36
CA TRP A 37 -51.72 5.37 -6.89
C TRP A 37 -50.31 5.24 -6.31
N ILE A 38 -49.54 6.33 -6.27
CA ILE A 38 -48.19 6.36 -5.64
C ILE A 38 -48.26 6.04 -4.15
N ALA A 39 -49.26 6.56 -3.42
CA ALA A 39 -49.45 6.26 -2.01
C ALA A 39 -49.75 4.76 -1.79
N LYS A 40 -50.56 4.14 -2.65
CA LYS A 40 -50.79 2.68 -2.63
C LYS A 40 -49.51 1.91 -2.91
N VAL A 41 -48.72 2.31 -3.92
CA VAL A 41 -47.40 1.71 -4.21
C VAL A 41 -46.47 1.83 -3.00
N PHE A 42 -46.47 2.97 -2.30
CA PHE A 42 -45.69 3.17 -1.07
C PHE A 42 -46.14 2.27 0.10
N VAL A 43 -47.44 2.03 0.25
CA VAL A 43 -47.97 1.08 1.25
C VAL A 43 -47.57 -0.35 0.91
N TRP A 44 -47.61 -0.75 -0.37
CA TRP A 44 -47.15 -2.06 -0.83
C TRP A 44 -45.64 -2.25 -0.65
N ILE A 45 -44.83 -1.23 -0.96
CA ILE A 45 -43.37 -1.24 -0.71
C ILE A 45 -43.09 -1.32 0.78
N ARG A 46 -43.81 -0.56 1.63
CA ARG A 46 -43.65 -0.59 3.09
C ARG A 46 -44.11 -1.92 3.71
N ALA A 47 -45.12 -2.58 3.13
CA ALA A 47 -45.58 -3.89 3.54
C ALA A 47 -44.58 -4.99 3.13
N GLY A 48 -44.04 -4.93 1.91
CA GLY A 48 -43.00 -5.85 1.43
C GLY A 48 -41.67 -5.72 2.18
N LEU A 49 -41.26 -4.49 2.55
CA LEU A 49 -40.06 -4.26 3.35
C LEU A 49 -40.17 -4.68 4.83
N ASN A 50 -41.40 -4.83 5.34
CA ASN A 50 -41.67 -5.28 6.71
C ASN A 50 -41.95 -6.79 6.80
N TYR A 51 -41.81 -7.53 5.70
CA TYR A 51 -41.97 -8.98 5.72
C TYR A 51 -40.69 -9.63 6.26
N GLU A 52 -40.70 -9.79 7.58
CA GLU A 52 -39.84 -10.55 8.50
C GLU A 52 -38.32 -10.32 8.51
N VAL A 53 -37.71 -9.87 7.42
CA VAL A 53 -36.29 -9.49 7.39
C VAL A 53 -36.17 -8.06 6.89
N ARG A 54 -35.96 -7.14 7.83
CA ARG A 54 -35.71 -5.72 7.53
C ARG A 54 -34.53 -5.65 6.55
N ILE A 55 -34.75 -5.15 5.34
CA ILE A 55 -33.71 -5.03 4.28
C ILE A 55 -32.42 -4.37 4.80
N TRP A 56 -32.54 -3.47 5.77
CA TRP A 56 -31.41 -2.87 6.46
C TRP A 56 -30.47 -3.89 7.13
N ILE A 57 -30.98 -5.01 7.65
CA ILE A 57 -30.17 -6.10 8.23
C ILE A 57 -29.35 -6.80 7.14
N VAL A 58 -29.95 -7.06 5.98
CA VAL A 58 -29.24 -7.68 4.84
C VAL A 58 -28.12 -6.76 4.34
N LEU A 59 -28.40 -5.46 4.24
CA LEU A 59 -27.38 -4.47 3.87
C LEU A 59 -26.27 -4.37 4.92
N LEU A 60 -26.59 -4.46 6.22
CA LEU A 60 -25.63 -4.41 7.31
C LEU A 60 -24.71 -5.65 7.28
N VAL A 61 -25.27 -6.84 7.06
CA VAL A 61 -24.50 -8.09 6.92
C VAL A 61 -23.60 -8.04 5.68
N LEU A 62 -24.10 -7.56 4.55
CA LEU A 62 -23.31 -7.41 3.32
C LEU A 62 -22.15 -6.42 3.51
N PHE A 63 -22.43 -5.27 4.14
CA PHE A 63 -21.41 -4.26 4.45
C PHE A 63 -20.34 -4.82 5.41
N LEU A 64 -20.73 -5.61 6.41
CA LEU A 64 -19.81 -6.29 7.32
C LEU A 64 -18.92 -7.28 6.58
N LEU A 65 -19.50 -8.10 5.69
CA LEU A 65 -18.77 -9.07 4.86
C LEU A 65 -17.73 -8.39 3.97
N ILE A 66 -18.11 -7.32 3.26
CA ILE A 66 -17.20 -6.54 2.41
C ILE A 66 -16.11 -5.89 3.26
N SER A 67 -16.46 -5.35 4.44
CA SER A 67 -15.51 -4.72 5.35
C SER A 67 -14.48 -5.72 5.89
N ILE A 68 -14.91 -6.93 6.26
CA ILE A 68 -14.02 -8.02 6.73
C ILE A 68 -13.11 -8.48 5.58
N LEU A 69 -13.64 -8.70 4.39
CA LEU A 69 -12.84 -9.07 3.22
C LEU A 69 -11.84 -7.98 2.82
N GLY A 70 -12.23 -6.70 2.94
CA GLY A 70 -11.34 -5.56 2.76
C GLY A 70 -10.22 -5.55 3.80
N PHE A 71 -10.55 -5.78 5.08
CA PHE A 71 -9.56 -5.81 6.16
C PHE A 71 -8.57 -6.97 6.02
N ILE A 72 -9.05 -8.16 5.65
CA ILE A 72 -8.21 -9.34 5.42
C ILE A 72 -7.37 -9.18 4.13
N GLY A 73 -7.92 -8.54 3.10
CA GLY A 73 -7.19 -8.25 1.84
C GLY A 73 -6.09 -7.20 2.00
N ILE A 74 -6.24 -6.27 2.95
CA ILE A 74 -5.27 -5.19 3.24
C ILE A 74 -4.12 -5.68 4.14
N SER A 75 -4.25 -6.83 4.81
CA SER A 75 -3.17 -7.42 5.60
C SER A 75 -2.17 -8.25 4.78
N LYS A 76 -2.11 -8.09 3.45
CA LYS A 76 -0.92 -8.50 2.71
C LYS A 76 0.23 -7.66 3.24
N SER A 77 1.03 -8.29 4.10
CA SER A 77 2.21 -7.72 4.69
C SER A 77 2.98 -6.96 3.62
N ASN A 78 3.25 -5.68 3.89
CA ASN A 78 4.42 -4.98 3.33
C ASN A 78 5.69 -5.67 3.86
N SER A 79 5.81 -6.98 3.69
CA SER A 79 7.00 -7.74 3.96
C SER A 79 7.97 -7.35 2.86
N SER A 80 8.77 -6.33 3.17
CA SER A 80 10.01 -6.03 2.48
C SER A 80 10.69 -7.33 2.06
N PRO A 81 11.11 -7.48 0.80
CA PRO A 81 11.74 -8.70 0.33
C PRO A 81 12.86 -9.16 1.27
N THR A 82 12.91 -10.46 1.59
CA THR A 82 13.84 -11.03 2.56
C THR A 82 15.31 -10.71 2.21
N PHE A 83 15.63 -10.62 0.92
CA PHE A 83 16.98 -10.30 0.43
C PHE A 83 17.46 -8.91 0.84
N LEU A 84 16.57 -7.98 1.22
CA LEU A 84 16.98 -6.63 1.63
C LEU A 84 17.82 -6.62 2.92
N ASN A 85 17.69 -7.67 3.74
CA ASN A 85 18.52 -7.86 4.93
C ASN A 85 19.88 -8.50 4.60
N TRP A 86 20.03 -9.09 3.42
CA TRP A 86 21.27 -9.71 2.97
C TRP A 86 22.17 -8.65 2.30
N LYS A 87 23.09 -8.10 3.09
CA LYS A 87 23.98 -6.98 2.71
C LYS A 87 25.47 -7.32 2.73
N SER A 88 25.80 -8.56 3.08
CA SER A 88 27.17 -9.05 3.09
C SER A 88 27.20 -10.57 2.96
N GLY A 89 28.32 -11.09 2.45
CA GLY A 89 28.52 -12.51 2.24
C GLY A 89 29.91 -12.81 1.74
N VAL A 90 30.34 -14.06 1.88
CA VAL A 90 31.55 -14.54 1.21
C VAL A 90 31.12 -15.03 -0.17
N LEU A 91 31.65 -14.38 -1.20
CA LEU A 91 31.41 -14.72 -2.61
C LEU A 91 32.77 -15.00 -3.22
N GLU A 92 32.92 -16.18 -3.80
CA GLU A 92 34.22 -16.73 -4.20
C GLU A 92 35.20 -16.75 -3.01
N LYS A 93 36.33 -16.05 -3.13
CA LYS A 93 37.39 -16.03 -2.09
C LYS A 93 37.24 -14.90 -1.09
N TRP A 94 36.45 -13.89 -1.40
CA TRP A 94 36.46 -12.64 -0.66
C TRP A 94 35.11 -12.41 0.01
N LYS A 95 35.17 -11.72 1.14
CA LYS A 95 33.97 -11.20 1.77
C LYS A 95 33.61 -9.89 1.08
N TRP A 96 32.34 -9.75 0.73
CA TRP A 96 31.78 -8.57 0.09
C TRP A 96 30.70 -7.97 0.97
N SER A 97 30.56 -6.65 0.88
CA SER A 97 29.44 -5.90 1.42
C SER A 97 28.82 -5.02 0.35
N TRP A 98 27.52 -4.79 0.46
CA TRP A 98 26.76 -4.00 -0.49
C TRP A 98 25.49 -3.42 0.15
N GLU A 99 24.90 -2.46 -0.54
CA GLU A 99 23.62 -1.84 -0.18
C GLU A 99 22.57 -2.11 -1.26
N TRP A 100 21.32 -2.23 -0.84
CA TRP A 100 20.19 -2.33 -1.77
C TRP A 100 19.59 -0.95 -1.99
N THR A 101 19.39 -0.58 -3.25
CA THR A 101 18.77 0.69 -3.62
C THR A 101 17.67 0.43 -4.65
N MET A 102 16.49 1.02 -4.42
CA MET A 102 15.39 0.94 -5.39
C MET A 102 15.64 1.94 -6.52
N LYS A 103 15.74 1.45 -7.76
CA LYS A 103 15.81 2.23 -9.00
C LYS A 103 14.53 2.06 -9.82
N SER A 104 14.38 2.81 -10.91
CA SER A 104 13.19 2.77 -11.78
C SER A 104 12.86 1.38 -12.35
N GLY A 105 13.84 0.48 -12.42
CA GLY A 105 13.69 -0.91 -12.88
C GLY A 105 13.62 -1.97 -11.77
N GLY A 106 13.58 -1.57 -10.49
CA GLY A 106 13.58 -2.48 -9.34
C GLY A 106 14.80 -2.31 -8.43
N TRP A 107 15.03 -3.31 -7.58
CA TRP A 107 16.14 -3.31 -6.63
C TRP A 107 17.48 -3.55 -7.34
N ASP A 108 18.46 -2.73 -7.00
CA ASP A 108 19.82 -2.84 -7.51
C ASP A 108 20.82 -2.79 -6.35
N VAL A 109 22.00 -3.34 -6.61
CA VAL A 109 23.11 -3.41 -5.65
C VAL A 109 23.99 -2.19 -5.84
N THR A 110 24.20 -1.43 -4.78
CA THR A 110 25.08 -0.25 -4.74
C THR A 110 26.15 -0.42 -3.68
N ARG A 111 27.20 0.42 -3.75
CA ARG A 111 28.35 0.40 -2.82
C ARG A 111 28.99 -0.98 -2.62
N LEU A 112 29.01 -1.80 -3.67
CA LEU A 112 29.66 -3.10 -3.66
C LEU A 112 31.16 -2.95 -3.37
N THR A 113 31.59 -3.51 -2.24
CA THR A 113 32.95 -3.35 -1.69
C THR A 113 33.49 -4.68 -1.21
N ALA A 114 34.72 -5.01 -1.60
CA ALA A 114 35.42 -6.21 -1.13
C ALA A 114 36.16 -5.92 0.19
N HIS A 115 36.26 -6.94 1.03
CA HIS A 115 36.95 -6.89 2.32
C HIS A 115 38.24 -7.70 2.28
N CYS A 116 39.27 -7.18 2.95
CA CYS A 116 40.55 -7.82 3.10
C CYS A 116 40.40 -9.15 3.89
N PRO A 117 40.95 -10.27 3.39
CA PRO A 117 40.87 -11.56 4.07
C PRO A 117 41.65 -11.61 5.39
N THR A 118 42.64 -10.71 5.57
CA THR A 118 43.50 -10.68 6.76
C THR A 118 42.92 -9.84 7.89
N ASP A 119 42.28 -8.71 7.57
CA ASP A 119 41.90 -7.70 8.58
C ASP A 119 40.47 -7.13 8.42
N ASP A 120 39.68 -7.69 7.48
CA ASP A 120 38.29 -7.32 7.16
C ASP A 120 38.08 -5.85 6.74
N THR A 121 39.16 -5.10 6.48
CA THR A 121 39.10 -3.70 6.06
C THR A 121 38.58 -3.60 4.63
N HIS A 122 37.81 -2.55 4.34
CA HIS A 122 37.34 -2.27 2.98
C HIS A 122 38.52 -2.03 2.05
N MET A 123 38.58 -2.81 0.98
CA MET A 123 39.62 -2.68 -0.03
C MET A 123 39.25 -1.62 -1.05
N ILE A 124 40.27 -0.90 -1.52
CA ILE A 124 40.14 0.16 -2.51
C ILE A 124 40.38 -0.47 -3.88
N PRO A 125 39.41 -0.42 -4.81
CA PRO A 125 39.62 -0.90 -6.17
C PRO A 125 40.62 0.01 -6.89
N GLN A 126 41.63 -0.60 -7.50
CA GLN A 126 42.61 0.05 -8.33
C GLN A 126 42.42 -0.41 -9.78
N LYS A 127 42.40 0.55 -10.70
CA LYS A 127 42.34 0.25 -12.13
C LYS A 127 43.73 -0.17 -12.59
N SER A 128 43.87 -1.40 -13.07
CA SER A 128 45.07 -1.88 -13.75
C SER A 128 44.76 -2.27 -15.19
N ILE A 129 45.77 -2.19 -16.06
CA ILE A 129 45.68 -2.62 -17.46
C ILE A 129 45.52 -4.15 -17.54
N TYR A 130 45.95 -4.86 -16.49
CA TYR A 130 45.96 -6.32 -16.39
C TYR A 130 44.77 -6.89 -15.62
N GLY A 131 43.75 -6.08 -15.27
CA GLY A 131 42.56 -6.52 -14.55
C GLY A 131 42.25 -5.71 -13.30
N ASP A 132 41.33 -6.21 -12.48
CA ASP A 132 40.95 -5.57 -11.23
C ASP A 132 41.99 -5.87 -10.13
N GLN A 133 42.47 -4.83 -9.47
CA GLN A 133 43.35 -4.93 -8.31
C GLN A 133 42.67 -4.32 -7.10
N TYR A 134 42.91 -4.87 -5.92
CA TYR A 134 42.31 -4.40 -4.68
C TYR A 134 43.41 -4.15 -3.65
N TYR A 135 43.48 -2.91 -3.18
CA TYR A 135 44.47 -2.49 -2.19
C TYR A 135 43.84 -2.39 -0.80
N CYS A 136 44.44 -3.03 0.19
CA CYS A 136 44.05 -2.84 1.58
C CYS A 136 44.91 -1.74 2.24
N PRO A 137 44.31 -0.66 2.77
CA PRO A 137 45.07 0.42 3.41
C PRO A 137 45.67 0.03 4.78
N ARG A 138 45.17 -1.01 5.42
CA ARG A 138 45.58 -1.42 6.77
C ARG A 138 46.75 -2.41 6.75
N CYS A 139 46.62 -3.52 6.03
CA CYS A 139 47.72 -4.47 5.83
C CYS A 139 48.69 -4.08 4.71
N LYS A 140 48.40 -3.01 3.95
CA LYS A 140 49.21 -2.49 2.82
C LYS A 140 49.50 -3.54 1.74
N THR A 141 48.63 -4.54 1.62
CA THR A 141 48.78 -5.62 0.64
C THR A 141 47.89 -5.34 -0.57
N ASN A 142 48.42 -5.60 -1.77
CA ASN A 142 47.67 -5.60 -3.02
C ASN A 142 47.22 -7.03 -3.34
N TYR A 143 45.94 -7.18 -3.65
CA TYR A 143 45.34 -8.42 -4.09
C TYR A 143 45.00 -8.29 -5.58
N GLU A 144 45.62 -9.13 -6.39
CA GLU A 144 45.37 -9.17 -7.83
C GLU A 144 44.31 -10.22 -8.12
N VAL A 145 43.31 -9.83 -8.93
CA VAL A 145 42.39 -10.78 -9.53
C VAL A 145 43.10 -11.40 -10.74
N ALA A 146 43.30 -12.71 -10.72
CA ALA A 146 44.05 -13.39 -11.77
C ALA A 146 43.34 -13.27 -13.13
N ILE A 147 44.09 -12.90 -14.18
CA ILE A 147 43.60 -12.83 -15.56
C ILE A 147 42.98 -14.16 -15.97
N GLY A 148 41.73 -14.14 -16.43
CA GLY A 148 40.97 -15.33 -16.85
C GLY A 148 40.12 -15.98 -15.75
N LYS A 149 40.17 -15.49 -14.50
CA LYS A 149 39.17 -15.84 -13.48
C LYS A 149 38.01 -14.86 -13.55
N HIS A 150 37.11 -15.10 -14.51
CA HIS A 150 35.86 -14.35 -14.78
C HIS A 150 34.80 -14.43 -13.66
N PHE A 151 35.20 -14.61 -12.40
CA PHE A 151 34.27 -14.71 -11.27
C PHE A 151 34.65 -13.77 -10.12
N GLU A 152 35.77 -13.05 -10.22
CA GLU A 152 36.25 -12.14 -9.19
C GLU A 152 36.13 -10.65 -9.62
N SER A 153 35.60 -10.36 -10.82
CA SER A 153 35.32 -8.98 -11.23
C SER A 153 34.13 -8.42 -10.46
N LYS A 154 34.09 -7.10 -10.32
CA LYS A 154 32.99 -6.43 -9.62
C LYS A 154 31.63 -6.69 -10.30
N GLU A 155 31.63 -6.78 -11.62
CA GLU A 155 30.45 -7.05 -12.45
C GLU A 155 29.93 -8.48 -12.25
N ASP A 156 30.82 -9.47 -12.17
CA ASP A 156 30.42 -10.87 -11.95
C ASP A 156 29.82 -11.06 -10.55
N ILE A 157 30.43 -10.43 -9.54
CA ILE A 157 29.91 -10.43 -8.17
C ILE A 157 28.55 -9.73 -8.10
N HIS A 158 28.38 -8.60 -8.81
CA HIS A 158 27.09 -7.92 -8.91
C HIS A 158 26.01 -8.83 -9.49
N ALA A 159 26.31 -9.54 -10.58
CA ALA A 159 25.40 -10.50 -11.19
C ALA A 159 25.05 -11.68 -10.26
N LEU A 160 26.03 -12.22 -9.53
CA LEU A 160 25.84 -13.30 -8.55
C LEU A 160 24.91 -12.87 -7.40
N ILE A 161 25.09 -11.66 -6.87
CA ILE A 161 24.22 -11.12 -5.81
C ILE A 161 22.78 -10.98 -6.32
N LEU A 162 22.60 -10.49 -7.55
CA LEU A 162 21.27 -10.36 -8.14
C LEU A 162 20.61 -11.72 -8.40
N ASP A 163 21.35 -12.73 -8.84
CA ASP A 163 20.82 -14.09 -9.04
C ASP A 163 20.38 -14.72 -7.71
N GLU A 164 21.20 -14.59 -6.67
CA GLU A 164 20.87 -15.15 -5.35
C GLU A 164 19.70 -14.41 -4.70
N ALA A 165 19.63 -13.08 -4.82
CA ALA A 165 18.47 -12.31 -4.37
C ALA A 165 17.18 -12.74 -5.09
N ARG A 166 17.28 -13.05 -6.39
CA ARG A 166 16.15 -13.62 -7.15
C ARG A 166 15.71 -14.96 -6.57
N ARG A 167 16.64 -15.87 -6.26
CA ARG A 167 16.33 -17.16 -5.62
C ARG A 167 15.68 -16.99 -4.25
N MET A 168 16.16 -16.06 -3.42
CA MET A 168 15.56 -15.76 -2.12
C MET A 168 14.13 -15.21 -2.21
N SER A 169 13.78 -14.57 -3.33
CA SER A 169 12.43 -14.04 -3.55
C SER A 169 11.44 -15.05 -4.12
N GLN A 170 11.90 -16.20 -4.63
CA GLN A 170 11.01 -17.24 -5.14
C GLN A 170 10.37 -18.02 -3.97
N PRO A 171 9.06 -18.30 -4.04
CA PRO A 171 8.42 -19.16 -3.06
C PRO A 171 9.05 -20.55 -3.14
N LYS A 172 9.49 -21.09 -1.99
CA LYS A 172 9.94 -22.48 -1.92
C LYS A 172 8.77 -23.38 -2.31
N ILE A 173 8.79 -23.88 -3.53
CA ILE A 173 7.89 -24.96 -3.95
C ILE A 173 8.45 -26.20 -3.27
N ASN A 174 7.85 -26.60 -2.16
CA ASN A 174 8.21 -27.83 -1.47
C ASN A 174 7.94 -29.00 -2.43
N SER A 175 9.00 -29.64 -2.92
CA SER A 175 8.97 -30.93 -3.61
C SER A 175 9.04 -32.07 -2.60
#